data_AF-A0A7S4IQL0-F1
#
_entry.id   AF-A0A7S4IQL0-F1
#
_cell.length_a   1.000
_cell.length_b   1.000
_cell.length_c   1.000
_cell.angle_alpha   90.00
_cell.angle_beta   90.00
_cell.angle_gamma   90.00
#
_symmetry.space_group_name_H-M   'P 1'
#
loop_
_entity.id
_entity.type
_entity.pdbx_description
1 polymer ?
#
loop_
_entity_poly.entity_id
_entity_poly.type
_entity_poly.pdbx_seq_one_letter_code
_entity_poly.pdbx_strand_id
1 'polypeptide(L)'
;MITRDILFSGTAFQIAVEMRRAQRHIIHECSALRENWHASLRDRSLFPHQADSARALPFMPACKESVHLSKTLYSKETAETAELFNRISFEPKKTTNNASIHETCKITSISQQIISLQLGNEQIDLPLRGTLEDLSKVIEHPVYYYEKEKNKRLESNSPLSSFMLPGNCMEIRRPNSFHIVAIAAACKLSAVDRWLLDLNLGRYLNVFRMYDFEDFLALPFLCEDDLRGMGIEYEHVKILISAITRLRQLSSYEWTGMWMKYEGFGHLAKVFVSRSINLSSLLTMSEPELRKIPELASSDEEIWELIGEYKKFSSVEESFKWLRSHKFEKYSFHFGRFNIPFFALPYVNFFIINEMGSTIDDQELLNALHTLKQSPTYNAKAVTFWLRDLELETYSNVFARNNLFSFAEISANGDSLLRKLVTNPEDSERLQTGIKEMKEFQFYYSATSSMLCELGLEKYAEMFVQH
;
A
#
# COMPACT_ATOMS: atom_id res chain seq x y z
N MET A 1 -3.01 -26.89 -17.95
CA MET A 1 -1.54 -26.81 -18.10
C MET A 1 -1.24 -25.89 -19.28
N ILE A 2 -1.09 -24.61 -19.02
CA ILE A 2 -0.44 -23.63 -19.90
C ILE A 2 0.67 -23.05 -19.02
N THR A 3 1.91 -23.24 -19.45
CA THR A 3 3.15 -22.87 -18.77
C THR A 3 3.22 -21.35 -18.54
N ARG A 4 3.37 -20.95 -17.28
CA ARG A 4 3.43 -19.54 -16.83
C ARG A 4 4.86 -19.07 -16.54
N ASP A 5 5.87 -19.84 -16.94
CA ASP A 5 7.23 -19.74 -16.36
C ASP A 5 8.30 -19.01 -17.18
N ILE A 6 7.97 -18.19 -18.19
CA ILE A 6 9.02 -17.54 -19.02
C ILE A 6 8.83 -16.02 -19.25
N LEU A 7 7.71 -15.40 -18.85
CA LEU A 7 7.42 -14.02 -19.28
C LEU A 7 7.91 -12.89 -18.35
N PHE A 8 8.26 -13.15 -17.09
CA PHE A 8 8.63 -12.07 -16.15
C PHE A 8 10.12 -11.67 -16.19
N SER A 9 11.06 -12.60 -16.37
CA SER A 9 12.50 -12.26 -16.41
C SER A 9 12.97 -11.76 -17.79
N GLY A 10 12.33 -12.22 -18.87
CA GLY A 10 12.67 -11.79 -20.24
C GLY A 10 12.30 -10.34 -20.51
N THR A 11 11.20 -9.85 -19.95
CA THR A 11 10.66 -8.52 -20.26
C THR A 11 11.46 -7.40 -19.57
N ALA A 12 11.85 -7.59 -18.30
CA ALA A 12 12.73 -6.65 -17.60
C ALA A 12 14.13 -6.58 -18.25
N PHE A 13 14.68 -7.72 -18.68
CA PHE A 13 15.95 -7.76 -19.42
C PHE A 13 15.84 -7.10 -20.80
N GLN A 14 14.76 -7.36 -21.55
CA GLN A 14 14.53 -6.74 -22.86
C GLN A 14 14.36 -5.22 -22.72
N ILE A 15 13.63 -4.76 -21.68
CA ILE A 15 13.50 -3.35 -21.35
C ILE A 15 14.86 -2.76 -20.99
N ALA A 16 15.66 -3.40 -20.13
CA ALA A 16 17.01 -2.95 -19.78
C ALA A 16 17.96 -2.90 -21.01
N VAL A 17 17.81 -3.83 -21.96
CA VAL A 17 18.58 -3.85 -23.22
C VAL A 17 18.18 -2.70 -24.14
N GLU A 18 16.88 -2.49 -24.36
CA GLU A 18 16.39 -1.36 -25.17
C GLU A 18 16.68 -0.02 -24.49
N MET A 19 16.64 0.04 -23.15
CA MET A 19 17.05 1.21 -22.37
C MET A 19 18.55 1.50 -22.50
N ARG A 20 19.44 0.48 -22.46
CA ARG A 20 20.88 0.68 -22.75
C ARG A 20 21.15 1.09 -24.19
N ARG A 21 20.25 0.75 -25.12
CA ARG A 21 20.33 1.16 -26.52
C ARG A 21 19.91 2.62 -26.68
N ALA A 22 18.81 3.02 -26.04
CA ALA A 22 18.37 4.42 -25.96
C ALA A 22 19.41 5.30 -25.27
N GLN A 23 19.98 4.86 -24.14
CA GLN A 23 21.03 5.59 -23.43
C GLN A 23 22.28 5.81 -24.29
N ARG A 24 22.71 4.79 -25.05
CA ARG A 24 23.84 4.94 -25.99
C ARG A 24 23.51 5.90 -27.14
N HIS A 25 22.28 5.90 -27.62
CA HIS A 25 21.81 6.84 -28.64
C HIS A 25 21.83 8.28 -28.12
N ILE A 26 21.28 8.52 -26.93
CA ILE A 26 21.24 9.84 -26.28
C ILE A 26 22.66 10.34 -26.00
N ILE A 27 23.55 9.51 -25.44
CA ILE A 27 24.96 9.89 -25.21
C ILE A 27 25.64 10.27 -26.53
N HIS A 28 25.38 9.53 -27.61
CA HIS A 28 25.93 9.82 -28.93
C HIS A 28 25.38 11.13 -29.51
N GLU A 29 24.08 11.37 -29.43
CA GLU A 29 23.44 12.61 -29.89
C GLU A 29 23.88 13.83 -29.07
N CYS A 30 23.95 13.72 -27.75
CA CYS A 30 24.46 14.79 -26.89
C CYS A 30 25.94 15.09 -27.16
N SER A 31 26.75 14.05 -27.44
CA SER A 31 28.15 14.24 -27.82
C SER A 31 28.28 14.93 -29.19
N ALA A 32 27.45 14.53 -30.17
CA ALA A 32 27.42 15.16 -31.49
C ALA A 32 26.92 16.62 -31.43
N LEU A 33 25.90 16.92 -30.62
CA LEU A 33 25.42 18.28 -30.38
C LEU A 33 26.49 19.15 -29.70
N ARG A 34 27.24 18.59 -28.74
CA ARG A 34 28.35 19.28 -28.07
C ARG A 34 29.49 19.57 -29.05
N GLU A 35 29.85 18.62 -29.92
CA GLU A 35 30.86 18.83 -30.96
C GLU A 35 30.43 19.88 -31.98
N ASN A 36 29.17 19.83 -32.44
CA ASN A 36 28.60 20.82 -33.35
C ASN A 36 28.52 22.22 -32.72
N TRP A 37 28.22 22.30 -31.43
CA TRP A 37 28.23 23.57 -30.69
C TRP A 37 29.64 24.13 -30.54
N HIS A 38 30.62 23.30 -30.20
CA HIS A 38 32.03 23.73 -30.17
C HIS A 38 32.56 24.11 -31.55
N ALA A 39 32.11 23.44 -32.62
CA ALA A 39 32.44 23.81 -34.00
C ALA A 39 31.81 25.17 -34.36
N SER A 40 30.54 25.39 -34.02
CA SER A 40 29.85 26.67 -34.23
C SER A 40 30.47 27.83 -33.44
N LEU A 41 30.95 27.57 -32.22
CA LEU A 41 31.68 28.55 -31.42
C LEU A 41 33.09 28.84 -31.97
N ARG A 42 33.75 27.86 -32.59
CA ARG A 42 35.03 28.08 -33.30
C ARG A 42 34.83 28.90 -34.56
N ASP A 43 33.75 28.69 -35.31
CA ASP A 43 33.43 29.50 -36.49
C ASP A 43 33.05 30.95 -36.14
N ARG A 44 32.46 31.17 -34.95
CA ARG A 44 32.19 32.53 -34.44
C ARG A 44 33.42 33.32 -34.01
N SER A 45 34.61 32.70 -33.98
CA SER A 45 35.88 33.42 -33.78
C SER A 45 36.37 34.17 -35.02
N LEU A 46 35.68 34.05 -36.17
CA LEU A 46 36.05 34.72 -37.42
C LEU A 46 35.26 36.01 -37.74
N PHE A 47 34.29 36.42 -36.92
CA PHE A 47 33.54 37.67 -37.15
C PHE A 47 33.19 38.40 -35.85
N PRO A 48 34.02 39.37 -35.40
CA PRO A 48 33.60 40.33 -34.40
C PRO A 48 32.75 41.40 -35.11
N HIS A 49 31.56 41.67 -34.57
CA HIS A 49 30.54 42.62 -35.05
C HIS A 49 29.56 42.07 -36.08
N GLN A 50 28.38 41.68 -35.59
CA GLN A 50 27.13 42.39 -35.89
C GLN A 50 26.01 41.87 -35.00
N ALA A 51 25.50 42.77 -34.15
CA ALA A 51 24.21 42.63 -33.50
C ALA A 51 23.12 43.10 -34.47
N ASP A 52 21.91 42.60 -34.20
CA ASP A 52 20.61 43.04 -34.68
C ASP A 52 20.05 42.52 -36.02
N SER A 53 18.90 41.85 -35.85
CA SER A 53 17.68 41.87 -36.67
C SER A 53 17.33 40.64 -37.53
N ALA A 54 16.14 40.12 -37.21
CA ALA A 54 15.04 39.78 -38.11
C ALA A 54 14.83 38.32 -38.62
N ARG A 55 13.70 37.78 -38.13
CA ARG A 55 12.54 37.25 -38.88
C ARG A 55 12.59 35.87 -39.56
N ALA A 56 11.82 34.96 -38.95
CA ALA A 56 10.62 34.27 -39.49
C ALA A 56 10.60 33.77 -40.94
N LEU A 57 10.31 32.47 -41.10
CA LEU A 57 9.57 31.85 -42.21
C LEU A 57 8.78 30.59 -41.71
N PRO A 58 7.76 30.09 -42.44
CA PRO A 58 6.49 29.62 -41.85
C PRO A 58 5.98 28.21 -42.28
N PHE A 59 4.86 27.81 -41.66
CA PHE A 59 3.78 26.87 -42.09
C PHE A 59 3.99 25.32 -42.09
N MET A 60 3.11 24.61 -41.36
CA MET A 60 2.20 23.56 -41.89
C MET A 60 1.02 23.24 -40.92
N PRO A 61 -0.10 22.62 -41.39
CA PRO A 61 -1.44 22.81 -40.83
C PRO A 61 -1.88 21.77 -39.78
N ALA A 62 -2.89 22.18 -39.01
CA ALA A 62 -3.53 21.46 -37.92
C ALA A 62 -4.49 20.34 -38.38
N CYS A 63 -4.41 19.18 -37.72
CA CYS A 63 -5.50 18.20 -37.64
C CYS A 63 -6.37 18.51 -36.42
N LYS A 64 -7.56 19.08 -36.66
CA LYS A 64 -8.65 19.19 -35.69
C LYS A 64 -9.60 18.02 -35.89
N GLU A 65 -9.51 16.97 -35.09
CA GLU A 65 -10.57 15.97 -34.89
C GLU A 65 -10.20 15.01 -33.75
N SER A 66 -10.33 15.45 -32.48
CA SER A 66 -10.30 14.52 -31.33
C SER A 66 -11.03 15.01 -30.07
N VAL A 67 -11.51 16.26 -30.04
CA VAL A 67 -12.03 16.89 -28.81
C VAL A 67 -13.52 16.59 -28.54
N HIS A 68 -14.23 15.90 -29.44
CA HIS A 68 -15.68 15.66 -29.27
C HIS A 68 -16.09 14.27 -28.77
N LEU A 69 -15.18 13.30 -28.69
CA LEU A 69 -15.51 11.93 -28.23
C LEU A 69 -15.26 11.70 -26.73
N SER A 70 -14.45 12.54 -26.06
CA SER A 70 -14.08 12.34 -24.65
C SER A 70 -15.11 12.87 -23.64
N LYS A 71 -15.92 13.87 -24.01
CA LYS A 71 -16.91 14.46 -23.08
C LYS A 71 -18.18 13.62 -22.93
N THR A 72 -18.54 12.82 -23.93
CA THR A 72 -19.79 12.05 -23.94
C THR A 72 -19.68 10.72 -23.20
N LEU A 73 -18.49 10.10 -23.17
CA LEU A 73 -18.22 8.88 -22.41
C LEU A 73 -18.09 9.15 -20.91
N TYR A 74 -17.47 10.28 -20.52
CA TYR A 74 -17.26 10.65 -19.11
C TYR A 74 -18.54 10.93 -18.32
N SER A 75 -19.62 11.40 -18.97
CA SER A 75 -20.88 11.72 -18.25
C SER A 75 -21.77 10.50 -17.98
N LYS A 76 -21.60 9.42 -18.74
CA LYS A 76 -22.43 8.22 -18.64
C LYS A 76 -21.94 7.27 -17.54
N GLU A 77 -20.63 7.11 -17.41
CA GLU A 77 -20.03 6.22 -16.39
C GLU A 77 -20.18 6.76 -14.95
N THR A 78 -20.16 8.09 -14.76
CA THR A 78 -20.38 8.71 -13.43
C THR A 78 -21.83 8.64 -12.96
N ALA A 79 -22.80 8.50 -13.86
CA ALA A 79 -24.22 8.35 -13.50
C ALA A 79 -24.54 6.89 -13.12
N GLU A 80 -23.96 5.91 -13.81
CA GLU A 80 -24.18 4.49 -13.54
C GLU A 80 -23.48 3.99 -12.25
N THR A 81 -22.36 4.60 -11.84
CA THR A 81 -21.72 4.28 -10.55
C THR A 81 -22.45 4.86 -9.34
N ALA A 82 -23.11 6.02 -9.48
CA ALA A 82 -23.90 6.61 -8.40
C ALA A 82 -25.23 5.86 -8.14
N GLU A 83 -25.78 5.20 -9.16
CA GLU A 83 -27.03 4.43 -9.04
C GLU A 83 -26.81 3.01 -8.50
N LEU A 84 -25.61 2.42 -8.71
CA LEU A 84 -25.26 1.09 -8.19
C LEU A 84 -25.06 1.08 -6.66
N PHE A 85 -24.58 2.18 -6.08
CA PHE A 85 -24.34 2.30 -4.64
C PHE A 85 -25.63 2.47 -3.81
N ASN A 86 -26.74 2.90 -4.41
CA ASN A 86 -28.01 3.09 -3.71
C ASN A 86 -28.92 1.84 -3.69
N ARG A 87 -28.49 0.69 -4.24
CA ARG A 87 -29.30 -0.54 -4.32
C ARG A 87 -28.83 -1.72 -3.47
N ILE A 88 -27.79 -1.57 -2.66
CA ILE A 88 -27.34 -2.65 -1.75
C ILE A 88 -27.98 -2.45 -0.37
N SER A 89 -29.29 -2.69 -0.30
CA SER A 89 -29.98 -2.97 0.96
C SER A 89 -30.03 -4.49 1.14
N PHE A 90 -29.22 -5.03 2.04
CA PHE A 90 -29.32 -6.42 2.46
C PHE A 90 -30.64 -6.62 3.22
N GLU A 91 -31.65 -7.22 2.57
CA GLU A 91 -32.79 -7.77 3.28
C GLU A 91 -32.35 -9.07 4.01
N PRO A 92 -32.56 -9.19 5.33
CA PRO A 92 -32.31 -10.43 6.03
C PRO A 92 -33.32 -11.50 5.57
N LYS A 93 -32.81 -12.71 5.24
CA LYS A 93 -33.64 -13.87 4.91
C LYS A 93 -34.65 -14.13 6.05
N LYS A 94 -35.94 -14.07 5.71
CA LYS A 94 -37.05 -14.40 6.61
C LYS A 94 -36.91 -15.83 7.12
N THR A 95 -36.55 -15.99 8.39
CA THR A 95 -36.79 -17.20 9.17
C THR A 95 -38.07 -17.04 9.98
N THR A 96 -38.80 -18.14 10.09
CA THR A 96 -40.21 -18.23 10.49
C THR A 96 -40.50 -17.87 11.96
N ASN A 97 -41.59 -17.10 12.14
CA ASN A 97 -42.48 -17.03 13.31
C ASN A 97 -41.87 -16.90 14.71
N ASN A 98 -41.28 -15.73 14.96
CA ASN A 98 -41.54 -14.86 16.11
C ASN A 98 -40.97 -13.50 15.72
N ALA A 99 -41.82 -12.49 15.55
CA ALA A 99 -41.42 -11.18 15.05
C ALA A 99 -40.57 -10.44 16.08
N SER A 100 -39.29 -10.80 16.17
CA SER A 100 -38.26 -9.97 16.79
C SER A 100 -37.95 -8.83 15.83
N ILE A 101 -38.15 -7.60 16.29
CA ILE A 101 -37.76 -6.41 15.56
C ILE A 101 -36.23 -6.36 15.61
N HIS A 102 -35.57 -6.74 14.52
CA HIS A 102 -34.13 -6.57 14.35
C HIS A 102 -33.80 -5.10 14.05
N GLU A 103 -33.85 -4.23 15.05
CA GLU A 103 -33.17 -2.93 14.92
C GLU A 103 -31.66 -3.17 14.96
N THR A 104 -30.99 -2.75 13.89
CA THR A 104 -29.54 -2.84 13.75
C THR A 104 -28.91 -1.62 14.42
N CYS A 105 -28.08 -1.84 15.43
CA CYS A 105 -27.20 -0.79 15.93
C CYS A 105 -25.98 -0.70 15.01
N LYS A 106 -25.67 0.49 14.50
CA LYS A 106 -24.54 0.72 13.59
C LYS A 106 -23.51 1.60 14.27
N ILE A 107 -22.23 1.28 14.13
CA ILE A 107 -21.18 2.23 14.49
C ILE A 107 -21.13 3.29 13.40
N THR A 108 -21.52 4.53 13.70
CA THR A 108 -21.56 5.59 12.70
C THR A 108 -20.24 6.33 12.56
N SER A 109 -19.46 6.40 13.64
CA SER A 109 -18.14 7.03 13.61
C SER A 109 -17.22 6.50 14.71
N ILE A 110 -15.92 6.51 14.44
CA ILE A 110 -14.87 6.30 15.44
C ILE A 110 -13.92 7.47 15.31
N SER A 111 -13.83 8.30 16.35
CA SER A 111 -12.87 9.40 16.45
C SER A 111 -11.79 9.09 17.50
N GLN A 112 -10.81 9.98 17.64
CA GLN A 112 -9.71 9.82 18.61
C GLN A 112 -10.19 9.68 20.06
N GLN A 113 -11.40 10.15 20.38
CA GLN A 113 -11.91 10.19 21.74
C GLN A 113 -13.29 9.55 21.89
N ILE A 114 -14.05 9.37 20.81
CA ILE A 114 -15.47 9.00 20.88
C ILE A 114 -15.78 7.90 19.86
N ILE A 115 -16.61 6.93 20.29
CA ILE A 115 -17.29 5.96 19.43
C ILE A 115 -18.75 6.38 19.35
N SER A 116 -19.25 6.61 18.14
CA SER A 116 -20.65 6.92 17.89
C SER A 116 -21.38 5.65 17.46
N LEU A 117 -22.42 5.29 18.21
CA LEU A 117 -23.32 4.17 17.92
C LEU A 117 -24.69 4.74 17.57
N GLN A 118 -25.29 4.30 16.46
CA GLN A 118 -26.67 4.60 16.12
C GLN A 118 -27.54 3.38 16.44
N LEU A 119 -28.43 3.53 17.42
CA LEU A 119 -29.41 2.51 17.82
C LEU A 119 -30.81 3.00 17.42
N GLY A 120 -31.32 2.51 16.28
CA GLY A 120 -32.54 3.06 15.68
C GLY A 120 -32.34 4.52 15.25
N ASN A 121 -33.08 5.45 15.86
CA ASN A 121 -32.97 6.89 15.59
C ASN A 121 -32.07 7.63 16.59
N GLU A 122 -31.55 6.95 17.60
CA GLU A 122 -30.71 7.55 18.64
C GLU A 122 -29.23 7.40 18.31
N GLN A 123 -28.46 8.47 18.46
CA GLN A 123 -27.00 8.45 18.41
C GLN A 123 -26.44 8.49 19.83
N ILE A 124 -25.57 7.54 20.15
CA ILE A 124 -24.91 7.37 21.43
C ILE A 124 -23.42 7.59 21.22
N ASP A 125 -22.86 8.62 21.83
CA ASP A 125 -21.45 8.95 21.78
C ASP A 125 -20.76 8.51 23.08
N LEU A 126 -19.79 7.61 22.97
CA LEU A 126 -19.10 6.99 24.11
C LEU A 126 -17.62 7.29 24.07
N PRO A 127 -16.97 7.62 25.20
CA PRO A 127 -15.54 7.83 25.23
C PRO A 127 -14.79 6.52 24.90
N LEU A 128 -13.86 6.56 23.94
CA LEU A 128 -13.09 5.40 23.48
C LEU A 128 -12.21 4.79 24.60
N ARG A 129 -11.90 5.58 25.64
CA ARG A 129 -11.16 5.16 26.84
C ARG A 129 -12.02 4.51 27.93
N GLY A 130 -13.34 4.42 27.73
CA GLY A 130 -14.25 3.79 28.69
C GLY A 130 -14.12 2.27 28.73
N THR A 131 -14.85 1.65 29.64
CA THR A 131 -14.98 0.19 29.74
C THR A 131 -16.35 -0.29 29.26
N LEU A 132 -16.51 -1.59 29.04
CA LEU A 132 -17.83 -2.16 28.74
C LEU A 132 -18.88 -1.86 29.83
N GLU A 133 -18.45 -1.65 31.07
CA GLU A 133 -19.30 -1.19 32.17
C GLU A 133 -19.83 0.23 31.93
N ASP A 134 -19.02 1.15 31.38
CA ASP A 134 -19.50 2.48 31.01
C ASP A 134 -20.57 2.42 29.92
N LEU A 135 -20.41 1.49 28.98
CA LEU A 135 -21.41 1.21 27.95
C LEU A 135 -22.71 0.63 28.57
N SER A 136 -22.58 -0.19 29.60
CA SER A 136 -23.69 -0.78 30.37
C SER A 136 -24.47 0.25 31.20
N LYS A 137 -23.93 1.46 31.42
CA LYS A 137 -24.65 2.58 32.06
C LYS A 137 -25.58 3.28 31.07
N VAL A 138 -25.29 3.19 29.78
CA VAL A 138 -26.04 3.86 28.71
C VAL A 138 -27.00 2.89 28.02
N ILE A 139 -26.58 1.63 27.88
CA ILE A 139 -27.35 0.57 27.24
C ILE A 139 -27.85 -0.36 28.35
N GLU A 140 -29.15 -0.61 28.40
CA GLU A 140 -29.72 -1.54 29.38
C GLU A 140 -29.36 -2.99 29.04
N HIS A 141 -28.79 -3.70 30.02
CA HIS A 141 -28.51 -5.14 29.97
C HIS A 141 -27.71 -5.65 28.74
N PRO A 142 -26.56 -5.05 28.39
CA PRO A 142 -25.75 -5.54 27.29
C PRO A 142 -25.03 -6.82 27.70
N VAL A 143 -25.02 -7.80 26.80
CA VAL A 143 -24.27 -9.04 26.92
C VAL A 143 -23.24 -9.09 25.81
N TYR A 144 -21.97 -9.02 26.19
CA TYR A 144 -20.85 -9.03 25.25
C TYR A 144 -20.32 -10.44 25.06
N TYR A 145 -20.19 -10.90 23.81
CA TYR A 145 -19.67 -12.23 23.50
C TYR A 145 -18.95 -12.27 22.15
N TYR A 146 -18.19 -13.33 21.93
CA TYR A 146 -17.59 -13.63 20.62
C TYR A 146 -18.62 -14.33 19.72
N GLU A 147 -18.86 -13.82 18.52
CA GLU A 147 -19.89 -14.28 17.57
C GLU A 147 -19.82 -15.79 17.31
N LYS A 148 -18.60 -16.31 17.07
CA LYS A 148 -18.34 -17.74 16.83
C LYS A 148 -18.28 -18.58 18.12
N GLU A 149 -18.19 -17.94 19.29
CA GLU A 149 -18.14 -18.58 20.62
C GLU A 149 -19.14 -17.93 21.58
N LYS A 150 -20.45 -18.01 21.29
CA LYS A 150 -21.51 -17.34 22.09
C LYS A 150 -21.47 -17.61 23.60
N ASN A 151 -20.85 -18.71 24.02
CA ASN A 151 -20.70 -19.07 25.44
C ASN A 151 -19.55 -18.33 26.14
N LYS A 152 -18.65 -17.69 25.39
CA LYS A 152 -17.51 -16.95 25.91
C LYS A 152 -17.85 -15.47 25.98
N ARG A 153 -18.15 -15.00 27.19
CA ARG A 153 -18.47 -13.60 27.46
C ARG A 153 -17.20 -12.76 27.59
N LEU A 154 -17.26 -11.53 27.11
CA LEU A 154 -16.25 -10.51 27.44
C LEU A 154 -16.52 -10.01 28.87
N GLU A 155 -15.45 -9.73 29.63
CA GLU A 155 -15.58 -9.24 31.01
C GLU A 155 -16.02 -7.76 31.00
N SER A 156 -16.89 -7.33 31.92
CA SER A 156 -17.45 -5.97 31.96
C SER A 156 -16.41 -4.85 32.16
N ASN A 157 -15.30 -5.19 32.80
CA ASN A 157 -14.12 -4.37 33.01
C ASN A 157 -13.20 -4.30 31.77
N SER A 158 -13.52 -4.99 30.67
CA SER A 158 -12.73 -4.91 29.45
C SER A 158 -12.82 -3.50 28.82
N PRO A 159 -11.73 -2.99 28.23
CA PRO A 159 -11.74 -1.73 27.50
C PRO A 159 -12.77 -1.72 26.37
N LEU A 160 -13.41 -0.57 26.09
CA LEU A 160 -14.31 -0.45 24.94
C LEU A 160 -13.63 -0.82 23.62
N SER A 161 -12.33 -0.51 23.48
CA SER A 161 -11.50 -0.87 22.34
C SER A 161 -11.44 -2.38 22.09
N SER A 162 -11.51 -3.21 23.13
CA SER A 162 -11.48 -4.67 22.95
C SER A 162 -12.80 -5.17 22.37
N PHE A 163 -13.92 -4.53 22.69
CA PHE A 163 -15.21 -4.81 22.06
C PHE A 163 -15.15 -4.52 20.55
N MET A 164 -14.47 -3.46 20.13
CA MET A 164 -14.31 -3.04 18.72
C MET A 164 -13.58 -4.02 17.80
N LEU A 165 -13.04 -5.13 18.33
CA LEU A 165 -12.40 -6.15 17.52
C LEU A 165 -13.44 -6.99 16.73
N PRO A 166 -13.15 -7.38 15.48
CA PRO A 166 -14.04 -8.22 14.67
C PRO A 166 -14.38 -9.54 15.36
N GLY A 167 -15.60 -10.01 15.11
CA GLY A 167 -16.12 -11.23 15.72
C GLY A 167 -16.59 -11.03 17.16
N ASN A 168 -16.62 -9.81 17.68
CA ASN A 168 -17.34 -9.49 18.91
C ASN A 168 -18.75 -8.99 18.61
N CYS A 169 -19.69 -9.38 19.46
CA CYS A 169 -21.08 -8.96 19.42
C CYS A 169 -21.51 -8.46 20.80
N MET A 170 -22.43 -7.51 20.79
CA MET A 170 -23.18 -7.09 21.96
C MET A 170 -24.64 -7.44 21.71
N GLU A 171 -25.23 -8.24 22.59
CA GLU A 171 -26.65 -8.50 22.63
C GLU A 171 -27.30 -7.61 23.68
N ILE A 172 -28.22 -6.75 23.26
CA ILE A 172 -29.03 -5.90 24.13
C ILE A 172 -30.33 -6.63 24.39
N ARG A 173 -30.59 -7.03 25.64
CA ARG A 173 -31.83 -7.73 26.02
C ARG A 173 -32.85 -6.76 26.58
N ARG A 174 -33.98 -6.61 25.89
CA ARG A 174 -35.16 -5.90 26.38
C ARG A 174 -36.27 -6.90 26.75
N PRO A 175 -37.25 -6.53 27.58
CA PRO A 175 -38.30 -7.46 28.05
C PRO A 175 -39.05 -8.20 26.93
N ASN A 176 -39.16 -7.60 25.73
CA ASN A 176 -39.90 -8.14 24.59
C ASN A 176 -39.08 -8.23 23.28
N SER A 177 -37.79 -7.92 23.29
CA SER A 177 -36.91 -7.98 22.11
C SER A 177 -35.46 -8.20 22.53
N PHE A 178 -34.65 -8.78 21.64
CA PHE A 178 -33.21 -8.75 21.79
C PHE A 178 -32.61 -8.16 20.52
N HIS A 179 -31.62 -7.28 20.68
CA HIS A 179 -30.92 -6.65 19.57
C HIS A 179 -29.48 -7.16 19.58
N ILE A 180 -29.05 -7.81 18.51
CA ILE A 180 -27.65 -8.18 18.35
C ILE A 180 -26.98 -7.05 17.58
N VAL A 181 -26.15 -6.31 18.29
CA VAL A 181 -25.17 -5.38 17.75
C VAL A 181 -23.92 -6.19 17.46
N ALA A 182 -23.88 -6.81 16.29
CA ALA A 182 -22.59 -7.16 15.72
C ALA A 182 -21.87 -5.84 15.44
N ILE A 183 -20.58 -5.76 15.72
CA ILE A 183 -19.74 -4.70 15.16
C ILE A 183 -19.56 -5.02 13.68
N ALA A 184 -20.66 -4.87 12.96
CA ALA A 184 -20.80 -5.21 11.56
C ALA A 184 -20.36 -4.00 10.74
N ALA A 185 -19.28 -4.19 9.99
CA ALA A 185 -18.99 -3.58 8.69
C ALA A 185 -18.92 -2.05 8.53
N ALA A 186 -19.40 -1.24 9.48
CA ALA A 186 -19.58 0.21 9.25
C ALA A 186 -18.26 1.01 9.29
N CYS A 187 -17.21 0.45 9.89
CA CYS A 187 -15.84 0.90 9.70
C CYS A 187 -15.02 -0.32 9.29
N LYS A 188 -14.64 -0.42 8.01
CA LYS A 188 -13.67 -1.42 7.56
C LYS A 188 -12.32 -1.09 8.22
N LEU A 189 -12.12 -1.62 9.42
CA LEU A 189 -10.86 -1.48 10.14
C LEU A 189 -9.79 -2.29 9.42
N SER A 190 -8.62 -1.70 9.19
CA SER A 190 -7.47 -2.44 8.69
C SER A 190 -6.95 -3.41 9.75
N ALA A 191 -6.08 -4.34 9.36
CA ALA A 191 -5.38 -5.19 10.33
C ALA A 191 -4.48 -4.36 11.28
N VAL A 192 -3.88 -3.27 10.81
CA VAL A 192 -3.14 -2.32 11.68
C VAL A 192 -4.06 -1.65 12.68
N ASP A 193 -5.27 -1.22 12.27
CA ASP A 193 -6.23 -0.59 13.17
C ASP A 193 -6.59 -1.52 14.34
N ARG A 194 -6.86 -2.79 14.05
CA ARG A 194 -7.22 -3.80 15.05
C ARG A 194 -6.03 -4.12 15.96
N TRP A 195 -4.81 -4.14 15.42
CA TRP A 195 -3.59 -4.29 16.21
C TRP A 195 -3.39 -3.13 17.18
N LEU A 196 -3.60 -1.89 16.75
CA LEU A 196 -3.54 -0.71 17.61
C LEU A 196 -4.61 -0.76 18.72
N LEU A 197 -5.83 -1.18 18.41
CA LEU A 197 -6.89 -1.35 19.39
C LEU A 197 -6.56 -2.42 20.44
N ASP A 198 -6.00 -3.56 20.02
CA ASP A 198 -5.54 -4.65 20.91
C ASP A 198 -4.42 -4.19 21.88
N LEU A 199 -3.62 -3.20 21.47
CA LEU A 199 -2.61 -2.56 22.32
C LEU A 199 -3.15 -1.41 23.19
N ASN A 200 -4.46 -1.12 23.15
CA ASN A 200 -5.08 0.07 23.74
C ASN A 200 -4.50 1.40 23.23
N LEU A 201 -4.10 1.43 21.96
CA LEU A 201 -3.49 2.57 21.27
C LEU A 201 -4.39 3.15 20.17
N GLY A 202 -5.72 2.98 20.31
CA GLY A 202 -6.72 3.45 19.35
C GLY A 202 -6.70 4.96 19.06
N ARG A 203 -6.07 5.78 19.92
CA ARG A 203 -5.88 7.22 19.64
C ARG A 203 -4.98 7.50 18.43
N TYR A 204 -4.16 6.53 18.01
CA TYR A 204 -3.24 6.66 16.88
C TYR A 204 -3.77 6.08 15.57
N LEU A 205 -5.01 5.60 15.51
CA LEU A 205 -5.62 5.09 14.26
C LEU A 205 -5.51 6.14 13.14
N ASN A 206 -5.91 7.38 13.43
CA ASN A 206 -5.82 8.47 12.45
C ASN A 206 -4.38 8.83 12.09
N VAL A 207 -3.42 8.62 13.00
CA VAL A 207 -2.00 8.86 12.71
C VAL A 207 -1.53 7.84 11.67
N PHE A 208 -1.76 6.54 11.90
CA PHE A 208 -1.38 5.51 10.94
C PHE A 208 -2.06 5.69 9.58
N ARG A 209 -3.37 6.01 9.55
CA ARG A 209 -4.12 6.30 8.32
C ARG A 209 -3.61 7.55 7.59
N MET A 210 -3.22 8.60 8.31
CA MET A 210 -2.64 9.81 7.71
C MET A 210 -1.32 9.52 6.98
N TYR A 211 -0.54 8.56 7.47
CA TYR A 211 0.67 8.07 6.80
C TYR A 211 0.40 6.85 5.90
N ASP A 212 -0.86 6.57 5.59
CA ASP A 212 -1.33 5.48 4.72
C ASP A 212 -0.84 4.08 5.18
N PHE A 213 -0.55 3.90 6.48
CA PHE A 213 0.05 2.67 7.00
C PHE A 213 -1.01 1.67 7.45
N GLU A 214 -1.60 0.98 6.48
CA GLU A 214 -2.67 -0.01 6.71
C GLU A 214 -2.21 -1.47 6.50
N ASP A 215 -1.08 -1.70 5.82
CA ASP A 215 -0.53 -3.04 5.61
C ASP A 215 0.13 -3.57 6.89
N PHE A 216 -0.55 -4.50 7.55
CA PHE A 216 -0.06 -5.16 8.75
C PHE A 216 1.26 -5.91 8.51
N LEU A 217 1.47 -6.43 7.29
CA LEU A 217 2.68 -7.18 6.95
C LEU A 217 3.93 -6.28 6.87
N ALA A 218 3.74 -4.96 6.79
CA ALA A 218 4.84 -3.98 6.84
C ALA A 218 5.25 -3.57 8.26
N LEU A 219 4.43 -3.85 9.29
CA LEU A 219 4.72 -3.45 10.68
C LEU A 219 6.10 -3.86 11.21
N PRO A 220 6.66 -5.06 10.91
CA PRO A 220 7.97 -5.46 11.42
C PRO A 220 9.08 -4.48 11.05
N PHE A 221 8.94 -3.73 9.95
CA PHE A 221 9.97 -2.84 9.45
C PHE A 221 9.92 -1.42 10.03
N LEU A 222 8.87 -1.05 10.78
CA LEU A 222 8.83 0.24 11.47
C LEU A 222 9.85 0.30 12.61
N CYS A 223 10.67 1.34 12.63
CA CYS A 223 11.63 1.59 13.70
C CYS A 223 11.15 2.68 14.67
N GLU A 224 11.95 2.92 15.72
CA GLU A 224 11.62 3.92 16.73
C GLU A 224 11.56 5.34 16.14
N ASP A 225 12.49 5.65 15.23
CA ASP A 225 12.55 6.95 14.57
C ASP A 225 11.36 7.18 13.64
N ASP A 226 10.89 6.13 12.94
CA ASP A 226 9.68 6.19 12.11
C ASP A 226 8.45 6.57 12.94
N LEU A 227 8.22 5.88 14.06
CA LEU A 227 7.07 6.14 14.94
C LEU A 227 7.12 7.54 15.57
N ARG A 228 8.32 8.02 15.94
CA ARG A 228 8.51 9.40 16.39
C ARG A 228 8.25 10.40 15.26
N GLY A 229 8.71 10.10 14.05
CA GLY A 229 8.45 10.87 12.84
C GLY A 229 6.96 10.95 12.47
N MET A 230 6.17 9.94 12.87
CA MET A 230 4.71 9.95 12.77
C MET A 230 4.03 10.82 13.86
N GLY A 231 4.78 11.36 14.82
CA GLY A 231 4.25 12.17 15.92
C GLY A 231 3.71 11.36 17.10
N ILE A 232 4.13 10.09 17.26
CA ILE A 232 3.71 9.26 18.40
C ILE A 232 4.49 9.66 19.66
N GLU A 233 3.77 9.76 20.78
CA GLU A 233 4.37 10.15 22.07
C GLU A 233 5.39 9.12 22.54
N TYR A 234 6.51 9.60 23.11
CA TYR A 234 7.66 8.78 23.50
C TYR A 234 7.31 7.56 24.37
N GLU A 235 6.39 7.72 25.33
CA GLU A 235 5.95 6.61 26.19
C GLU A 235 5.24 5.50 25.40
N HIS A 236 4.47 5.87 24.38
CA HIS A 236 3.71 4.94 23.56
C HIS A 236 4.56 4.34 22.43
N VAL A 237 5.60 5.06 21.97
CA VAL A 237 6.61 4.52 21.05
C VAL A 237 7.27 3.28 21.67
N LYS A 238 7.61 3.29 22.96
CA LYS A 238 8.18 2.11 23.65
C LYS A 238 7.25 0.90 23.61
N ILE A 239 5.94 1.12 23.80
CA ILE A 239 4.92 0.06 23.76
C ILE A 239 4.84 -0.54 22.35
N LEU A 240 4.76 0.33 21.33
CA LEU A 240 4.70 -0.09 19.93
C LEU A 240 5.97 -0.83 19.50
N ILE A 241 7.16 -0.33 19.84
CA ILE A 241 8.43 -0.99 19.52
C ILE A 241 8.56 -2.32 20.24
N SER A 242 8.12 -2.44 21.49
CA SER A 242 8.06 -3.73 22.17
C SER A 242 7.12 -4.71 21.44
N ALA A 243 5.95 -4.25 21.00
CA ALA A 243 5.01 -5.05 20.23
C ALA A 243 5.57 -5.46 18.86
N ILE A 244 6.16 -4.54 18.10
CA ILE A 244 6.81 -4.78 16.81
C ILE A 244 7.98 -5.75 16.98
N THR A 245 8.79 -5.60 18.03
CA THR A 245 9.88 -6.52 18.33
C THR A 245 9.38 -7.94 18.55
N ARG A 246 8.23 -8.12 19.23
CA ARG A 246 7.60 -9.45 19.34
C ARG A 246 7.17 -10.00 17.98
N LEU A 247 6.62 -9.16 17.09
CA LEU A 247 6.28 -9.59 15.73
C LEU A 247 7.52 -10.08 14.96
N ARG A 248 8.66 -9.38 15.07
CA ARG A 248 9.94 -9.79 14.46
C ARG A 248 10.45 -11.15 14.95
N GLN A 249 10.05 -11.60 16.14
CA GLN A 249 10.48 -12.88 16.70
C GLN A 249 9.63 -14.07 16.22
N LEU A 250 8.44 -13.82 15.65
CA LEU A 250 7.56 -14.86 15.16
C LEU A 250 8.22 -15.64 14.01
N SER A 251 7.99 -16.95 14.00
CA SER A 251 8.26 -17.78 12.82
C SER A 251 7.37 -17.38 11.63
N SER A 252 7.66 -17.89 10.43
CA SER A 252 6.90 -17.52 9.23
C SER A 252 5.42 -17.92 9.29
N TYR A 253 5.08 -19.06 9.91
CA TYR A 253 3.70 -19.52 10.08
C TYR A 253 2.98 -18.82 11.25
N GLU A 254 3.69 -18.49 12.34
CA GLU A 254 3.14 -17.65 13.41
C GLU A 254 2.86 -16.23 12.91
N TRP A 255 3.70 -15.72 12.02
CA TRP A 255 3.51 -14.43 11.38
C TRP A 255 2.24 -14.39 10.53
N THR A 256 2.06 -15.38 9.66
CA THR A 256 0.82 -15.52 8.87
C THR A 256 -0.40 -15.71 9.76
N GLY A 257 -0.31 -16.50 10.82
CA GLY A 257 -1.40 -16.66 11.79
C GLY A 257 -1.76 -15.35 12.49
N MET A 258 -0.77 -14.53 12.84
CA MET A 258 -1.00 -13.20 13.44
C MET A 258 -1.61 -12.21 12.45
N TRP A 259 -1.19 -12.22 11.20
CA TRP A 259 -1.85 -11.45 10.15
C TRP A 259 -3.33 -11.87 10.01
N MET A 260 -3.62 -13.16 9.90
CA MET A 260 -4.99 -13.67 9.84
C MET A 260 -5.82 -13.27 11.06
N LYS A 261 -5.22 -13.26 12.27
CA LYS A 261 -5.89 -12.74 13.48
C LYS A 261 -6.37 -11.32 13.28
N TYR A 262 -5.48 -10.43 12.86
CA TYR A 262 -5.83 -9.02 12.71
C TYR A 262 -6.61 -8.71 11.44
N GLU A 263 -6.65 -9.61 10.45
CA GLU A 263 -7.60 -9.50 9.34
C GLU A 263 -9.05 -9.83 9.73
N GLY A 264 -9.28 -10.36 10.94
CA GLY A 264 -10.60 -10.76 11.43
C GLY A 264 -10.82 -12.27 11.45
N PHE A 265 -9.83 -13.04 10.99
CA PHE A 265 -9.85 -14.50 10.92
C PHE A 265 -9.10 -15.17 12.09
N GLY A 266 -9.17 -14.57 13.29
CA GLY A 266 -8.44 -15.06 14.48
C GLY A 266 -8.75 -16.49 14.90
N HIS A 267 -9.94 -16.99 14.59
CA HIS A 267 -10.31 -18.40 14.79
C HIS A 267 -9.47 -19.36 13.93
N LEU A 268 -8.96 -18.89 12.77
CA LEU A 268 -8.12 -19.67 11.86
C LEU A 268 -6.63 -19.52 12.14
N ALA A 269 -6.20 -18.51 12.92
CA ALA A 269 -4.78 -18.28 13.21
C ALA A 269 -4.05 -19.55 13.71
N LYS A 270 -4.71 -20.34 14.58
CA LYS A 270 -4.18 -21.62 15.08
C LYS A 270 -4.05 -22.69 14.00
N VAL A 271 -4.93 -22.69 13.01
CA VAL A 271 -4.90 -23.62 11.87
C VAL A 271 -3.66 -23.35 11.01
N PHE A 272 -3.37 -22.08 10.72
CA PHE A 272 -2.18 -21.69 9.97
C PHE A 272 -0.90 -22.15 10.66
N VAL A 273 -0.81 -21.95 11.99
CA VAL A 273 0.33 -22.41 12.79
C VAL A 273 0.42 -23.94 12.81
N SER A 274 -0.66 -24.65 13.13
CA SER A 274 -0.63 -26.11 13.26
C SER A 274 -0.39 -26.86 11.95
N ARG A 275 -0.81 -26.27 10.83
CA ARG A 275 -0.60 -26.79 9.47
C ARG A 275 0.67 -26.25 8.81
N SER A 276 1.45 -25.42 9.51
CA SER A 276 2.66 -24.78 8.98
C SER A 276 2.42 -24.00 7.67
N ILE A 277 1.26 -23.35 7.55
CA ILE A 277 0.92 -22.51 6.39
C ILE A 277 1.53 -21.13 6.64
N ASN A 278 2.45 -20.73 5.76
CA ASN A 278 3.03 -19.39 5.76
C ASN A 278 2.60 -18.61 4.51
N LEU A 279 3.09 -17.38 4.38
CA LEU A 279 2.82 -16.49 3.24
C LEU A 279 3.22 -17.10 1.89
N SER A 280 4.37 -17.79 1.82
CA SER A 280 4.82 -18.47 0.59
C SER A 280 3.93 -19.69 0.26
N SER A 281 3.46 -20.42 1.27
CA SER A 281 2.45 -21.48 1.09
C SER A 281 1.16 -20.92 0.48
N LEU A 282 0.72 -19.74 0.92
CA LEU A 282 -0.45 -19.10 0.35
C LEU A 282 -0.26 -18.76 -1.13
N LEU A 283 0.89 -18.25 -1.55
CA LEU A 283 1.16 -17.94 -2.97
C LEU A 283 1.18 -19.19 -3.86
N THR A 284 1.76 -20.29 -3.36
CA THR A 284 2.00 -21.51 -4.12
C THR A 284 0.81 -22.46 -4.16
N MET A 285 0.04 -22.56 -3.07
CA MET A 285 -1.10 -23.46 -2.99
C MET A 285 -2.31 -22.88 -3.73
N SER A 286 -3.00 -23.71 -4.51
CA SER A 286 -4.27 -23.36 -5.12
C SER A 286 -5.41 -23.32 -4.08
N GLU A 287 -6.47 -22.57 -4.35
CA GLU A 287 -7.64 -22.53 -3.47
C GLU A 287 -8.25 -23.93 -3.22
N PRO A 288 -8.42 -24.81 -4.24
CA PRO A 288 -8.89 -26.17 -3.99
C PRO A 288 -7.98 -26.99 -3.06
N GLU A 289 -6.68 -26.71 -2.99
CA GLU A 289 -5.77 -27.39 -2.07
C GLU A 289 -5.92 -26.87 -0.64
N LEU A 290 -6.05 -25.55 -0.46
CA LEU A 290 -6.33 -24.97 0.85
C LEU A 290 -7.70 -25.42 1.39
N ARG A 291 -8.71 -25.53 0.53
CA ARG A 291 -10.03 -26.07 0.88
C ARG A 291 -10.02 -27.57 1.25
N LYS A 292 -8.91 -28.30 1.08
CA LYS A 292 -8.78 -29.67 1.65
C LYS A 292 -8.60 -29.65 3.17
N ILE A 293 -8.27 -28.51 3.76
CA ILE A 293 -8.13 -28.33 5.20
C ILE A 293 -9.53 -28.06 5.77
N PRO A 294 -10.11 -28.95 6.59
CA PRO A 294 -11.52 -28.87 7.00
C PRO A 294 -11.93 -27.53 7.62
N GLU A 295 -11.03 -26.93 8.40
CA GLU A 295 -11.26 -25.65 9.07
C GLU A 295 -11.27 -24.47 8.08
N LEU A 296 -10.50 -24.55 6.99
CA LEU A 296 -10.55 -23.57 5.89
C LEU A 296 -11.72 -23.87 4.95
N ALA A 297 -12.05 -25.13 4.70
CA ALA A 297 -13.18 -25.49 3.84
C ALA A 297 -14.51 -24.92 4.33
N SER A 298 -14.63 -24.74 5.64
CA SER A 298 -15.81 -24.22 6.35
C SER A 298 -15.74 -22.71 6.65
N SER A 299 -14.70 -22.00 6.18
CA SER A 299 -14.56 -20.56 6.41
C SER A 299 -15.43 -19.72 5.49
N ASP A 300 -15.65 -18.48 5.91
CA ASP A 300 -16.41 -17.48 5.16
C ASP A 300 -15.71 -17.10 3.85
N GLU A 301 -16.47 -16.72 2.81
CA GLU A 301 -15.89 -16.38 1.49
C GLU A 301 -14.93 -15.18 1.52
N GLU A 302 -15.08 -14.31 2.52
CA GLU A 302 -14.21 -13.15 2.76
C GLU A 302 -12.72 -13.53 2.93
N ILE A 303 -12.41 -14.73 3.45
CA ILE A 303 -11.00 -15.16 3.54
C ILE A 303 -10.42 -15.44 2.15
N TRP A 304 -11.23 -15.95 1.23
CA TRP A 304 -10.77 -16.30 -0.11
C TRP A 304 -10.61 -15.05 -0.96
N GLU A 305 -11.45 -14.04 -0.72
CA GLU A 305 -11.24 -12.68 -1.22
C GLU A 305 -9.91 -12.12 -0.71
N LEU A 306 -9.65 -12.15 0.61
CA LEU A 306 -8.40 -11.69 1.20
C LEU A 306 -7.17 -12.43 0.63
N ILE A 307 -7.20 -13.76 0.57
CA ILE A 307 -6.10 -14.57 0.02
C ILE A 307 -5.94 -14.27 -1.49
N GLY A 308 -7.05 -14.07 -2.20
CA GLY A 308 -7.06 -13.70 -3.60
C GLY A 308 -6.46 -12.31 -3.86
N GLU A 309 -6.77 -11.33 -3.01
CA GLU A 309 -6.17 -9.99 -3.03
C GLU A 309 -4.67 -10.08 -2.74
N TYR A 310 -4.27 -10.82 -1.70
CA TYR A 310 -2.88 -11.05 -1.36
C TYR A 310 -2.09 -11.65 -2.54
N LYS A 311 -2.65 -12.65 -3.23
CA LYS A 311 -2.03 -13.28 -4.41
C LYS A 311 -1.93 -12.35 -5.63
N LYS A 312 -2.81 -11.37 -5.74
CA LYS A 312 -2.84 -10.40 -6.83
C LYS A 312 -2.04 -9.14 -6.51
N PHE A 313 -1.40 -9.09 -5.35
CA PHE A 313 -0.59 -7.96 -4.96
C PHE A 313 0.44 -7.62 -6.04
N SER A 314 0.60 -6.32 -6.28
CA SER A 314 1.66 -5.78 -7.11
C SER A 314 2.07 -4.44 -6.53
N SER A 315 3.37 -4.24 -6.33
CA SER A 315 3.87 -2.93 -5.90
C SER A 315 3.60 -1.83 -6.94
N VAL A 316 3.37 -2.17 -8.22
CA VAL A 316 2.96 -1.23 -9.26
C VAL A 316 1.53 -0.74 -9.03
N GLU A 317 0.63 -1.63 -8.61
CA GLU A 317 -0.74 -1.25 -8.23
C GLU A 317 -0.73 -0.35 -6.99
N GLU A 318 0.19 -0.58 -6.05
CA GLU A 318 0.38 0.31 -4.90
C GLU A 318 0.90 1.70 -5.32
N SER A 319 1.78 1.80 -6.33
CA SER A 319 2.12 3.10 -6.95
C SER A 319 0.89 3.79 -7.52
N PHE A 320 0.04 3.04 -8.23
CA PHE A 320 -1.16 3.55 -8.84
C PHE A 320 -2.13 4.12 -7.80
N LYS A 321 -2.37 3.38 -6.71
CA LYS A 321 -3.20 3.81 -5.57
C LYS A 321 -2.62 5.05 -4.89
N TRP A 322 -1.31 5.06 -4.62
CA TRP A 322 -0.64 6.20 -3.99
C TRP A 322 -0.78 7.47 -4.82
N LEU A 323 -0.56 7.40 -6.13
CA LEU A 323 -0.73 8.56 -7.03
C LEU A 323 -2.16 9.10 -6.99
N ARG A 324 -3.18 8.24 -7.00
CA ARG A 324 -4.58 8.70 -6.94
C ARG A 324 -4.94 9.32 -5.59
N SER A 325 -4.52 8.71 -4.48
CA SER A 325 -4.79 9.25 -3.14
C SER A 325 -4.11 10.60 -2.88
N HIS A 326 -2.98 10.87 -3.57
CA HIS A 326 -2.24 12.12 -3.48
C HIS A 326 -2.58 13.13 -4.58
N LYS A 327 -3.70 12.93 -5.31
CA LYS A 327 -4.20 13.83 -6.37
C LYS A 327 -3.32 13.92 -7.62
N PHE A 328 -2.49 12.91 -7.85
CA PHE A 328 -1.65 12.74 -9.05
C PHE A 328 -2.25 11.71 -10.01
N GLU A 329 -3.58 11.55 -10.04
CA GLU A 329 -4.30 10.58 -10.86
C GLU A 329 -3.95 10.67 -12.35
N LYS A 330 -3.69 11.86 -12.88
CA LYS A 330 -3.28 12.05 -14.28
C LYS A 330 -1.99 11.29 -14.66
N TYR A 331 -1.15 10.95 -13.69
CA TYR A 331 0.09 10.19 -13.88
C TYR A 331 -0.06 8.69 -13.63
N SER A 332 -1.11 8.25 -12.95
CA SER A 332 -1.20 6.88 -12.43
C SER A 332 -1.13 5.82 -13.54
N PHE A 333 -1.81 6.07 -14.67
CA PHE A 333 -1.75 5.19 -15.84
C PHE A 333 -0.37 5.14 -16.49
N HIS A 334 0.37 6.24 -16.50
CA HIS A 334 1.73 6.27 -17.04
C HIS A 334 2.67 5.43 -16.17
N PHE A 335 2.63 5.62 -14.85
CA PHE A 335 3.42 4.81 -13.92
C PHE A 335 3.08 3.33 -14.00
N GLY A 336 1.79 2.99 -14.12
CA GLY A 336 1.34 1.61 -14.34
C GLY A 336 1.85 1.03 -15.66
N ARG A 337 1.75 1.79 -16.77
CA ARG A 337 2.23 1.37 -18.11
C ARG A 337 3.73 1.11 -18.13
N PHE A 338 4.51 1.91 -17.40
CA PHE A 338 5.96 1.76 -17.30
C PHE A 338 6.39 0.80 -16.17
N ASN A 339 5.44 0.13 -15.54
CA ASN A 339 5.66 -0.82 -14.45
C ASN A 339 6.53 -0.22 -13.34
N ILE A 340 6.26 1.03 -12.93
CA ILE A 340 7.02 1.68 -11.86
C ILE A 340 6.54 1.15 -10.49
N PRO A 341 7.34 0.34 -9.78
CA PRO A 341 6.93 -0.21 -8.50
C PRO A 341 6.97 0.86 -7.39
N PHE A 342 6.20 0.66 -6.32
CA PHE A 342 6.07 1.64 -5.23
C PHE A 342 7.43 2.01 -4.62
N PHE A 343 8.30 1.03 -4.44
CA PHE A 343 9.63 1.24 -3.91
C PHE A 343 10.55 2.05 -4.85
N ALA A 344 10.21 2.19 -6.13
CA ALA A 344 10.98 3.01 -7.07
C ALA A 344 10.52 4.48 -7.12
N LEU A 345 9.34 4.80 -6.55
CA LEU A 345 8.73 6.13 -6.68
C LEU A 345 9.67 7.30 -6.34
N PRO A 346 10.44 7.29 -5.24
CA PRO A 346 11.28 8.46 -4.92
C PRO A 346 12.49 8.66 -5.82
N TYR A 347 12.78 7.70 -6.70
CA TYR A 347 13.86 7.80 -7.68
C TYR A 347 13.37 8.30 -9.04
N VAL A 348 12.05 8.37 -9.25
CA VAL A 348 11.47 8.95 -10.47
C VAL A 348 11.76 10.44 -10.49
N ASN A 349 12.48 10.88 -11.51
CA ASN A 349 12.83 12.28 -11.75
C ASN A 349 12.13 12.80 -13.03
N PHE A 350 12.32 14.09 -13.35
CA PHE A 350 11.61 14.70 -14.48
C PHE A 350 11.91 14.04 -15.83
N PHE A 351 13.10 13.46 -16.02
CA PHE A 351 13.42 12.74 -17.25
C PHE A 351 12.55 11.52 -17.44
N ILE A 352 12.35 10.75 -16.37
CA ILE A 352 11.50 9.57 -16.40
C ILE A 352 10.05 9.97 -16.67
N ILE A 353 9.60 11.08 -16.08
CA ILE A 353 8.26 11.64 -16.35
C ILE A 353 8.12 12.04 -17.83
N ASN A 354 9.14 12.67 -18.40
CA ASN A 354 9.17 13.00 -19.82
C ASN A 354 9.22 11.76 -20.72
N GLU A 355 10.03 10.76 -20.39
CA GLU A 355 10.07 9.47 -21.10
C GLU A 355 8.71 8.75 -21.05
N MET A 356 7.96 8.95 -19.97
CA MET A 356 6.58 8.47 -19.85
C MET A 356 5.59 9.19 -20.78
N GLY A 357 6.03 10.22 -21.51
CA GLY A 357 5.22 11.04 -22.40
C GLY A 357 4.41 12.12 -21.66
N SER A 358 4.77 12.42 -20.41
CA SER A 358 4.16 13.52 -19.68
C SER A 358 5.07 14.73 -19.76
N THR A 359 4.75 15.66 -20.65
CA THR A 359 5.56 16.85 -20.95
C THR A 359 5.38 17.97 -19.93
N ILE A 360 4.68 17.74 -18.81
CA ILE A 360 4.43 18.79 -17.82
C ILE A 360 5.48 18.66 -16.73
N ASP A 361 6.29 19.70 -16.57
CA ASP A 361 7.13 19.94 -15.39
C ASP A 361 6.23 20.19 -14.18
N ASP A 362 5.69 19.11 -13.63
CA ASP A 362 4.83 19.13 -12.46
C ASP A 362 5.70 19.01 -11.21
N GLN A 363 6.19 20.18 -10.80
CA GLN A 363 7.02 20.33 -9.61
C GLN A 363 6.31 19.82 -8.35
N GLU A 364 4.97 19.83 -8.29
CA GLU A 364 4.22 19.28 -7.15
C GLU A 364 4.40 17.76 -7.06
N LEU A 365 4.30 17.04 -8.19
CA LEU A 365 4.58 15.61 -8.25
C LEU A 365 6.04 15.33 -7.88
N LEU A 366 7.01 16.03 -8.48
CA LEU A 366 8.43 15.81 -8.21
C LEU A 366 8.77 16.04 -6.73
N ASN A 367 8.21 17.09 -6.12
CA ASN A 367 8.35 17.35 -4.69
C ASN A 367 7.71 16.24 -3.84
N ALA A 368 6.52 15.75 -4.22
CA ALA A 368 5.85 14.67 -3.52
C ALA A 368 6.66 13.36 -3.58
N LEU A 369 7.21 13.00 -4.75
CA LEU A 369 8.08 11.83 -4.92
C LEU A 369 9.37 11.98 -4.11
N HIS A 370 9.98 13.15 -4.11
CA HIS A 370 11.21 13.40 -3.34
C HIS A 370 10.97 13.31 -1.83
N THR A 371 9.89 13.92 -1.34
CA THR A 371 9.51 13.91 0.08
C THR A 371 9.02 12.54 0.54
N LEU A 372 8.52 11.69 -0.37
CA LEU A 372 8.12 10.32 -0.05
C LEU A 372 9.27 9.53 0.58
N LYS A 373 10.53 9.72 0.13
CA LYS A 373 11.72 9.09 0.74
C LYS A 373 11.92 9.49 2.21
N GLN A 374 11.46 10.68 2.59
CA GLN A 374 11.54 11.20 3.95
C GLN A 374 10.31 10.81 4.79
N SER A 375 9.31 10.16 4.18
CA SER A 375 8.15 9.67 4.91
C SER A 375 8.59 8.60 5.93
N PRO A 376 8.15 8.69 7.19
CA PRO A 376 8.48 7.69 8.21
C PRO A 376 7.97 6.29 7.87
N THR A 377 7.01 6.17 6.96
CA THR A 377 6.40 4.89 6.60
C THR A 377 6.90 4.30 5.29
N TYR A 378 7.61 5.08 4.48
CA TYR A 378 7.99 4.67 3.14
C TYR A 378 8.94 3.47 3.17
N ASN A 379 10.02 3.51 3.97
CA ASN A 379 11.01 2.44 4.01
C ASN A 379 10.37 1.09 4.40
N ALA A 380 9.52 1.10 5.43
CA ALA A 380 8.82 -0.08 5.89
C ALA A 380 7.94 -0.70 4.79
N LYS A 381 7.14 0.11 4.09
CA LYS A 381 6.33 -0.36 2.95
C LYS A 381 7.21 -0.83 1.79
N ALA A 382 8.22 -0.05 1.44
CA ALA A 382 9.04 -0.28 0.26
C ALA A 382 9.82 -1.60 0.36
N VAL A 383 10.41 -1.90 1.52
CA VAL A 383 11.10 -3.18 1.74
C VAL A 383 10.12 -4.35 1.71
N THR A 384 8.97 -4.25 2.39
CA THR A 384 7.95 -5.30 2.37
C THR A 384 7.44 -5.59 0.95
N PHE A 385 7.10 -4.53 0.20
CA PHE A 385 6.57 -4.67 -1.16
C PHE A 385 7.61 -5.24 -2.12
N TRP A 386 8.87 -4.84 -1.98
CA TRP A 386 9.97 -5.42 -2.75
C TRP A 386 10.17 -6.91 -2.45
N LEU A 387 10.16 -7.30 -1.17
CA LEU A 387 10.23 -8.72 -0.81
C LEU A 387 9.03 -9.52 -1.34
N ARG A 388 7.84 -8.92 -1.35
CA ARG A 388 6.62 -9.56 -1.88
C ARG A 388 6.68 -9.74 -3.40
N ASP A 389 7.16 -8.74 -4.14
CA ASP A 389 7.38 -8.85 -5.60
C ASP A 389 8.42 -9.92 -5.97
N LEU A 390 9.41 -10.16 -5.10
CA LEU A 390 10.39 -11.24 -5.25
C LEU A 390 9.88 -12.62 -4.76
N GLU A 391 8.67 -12.68 -4.23
CA GLU A 391 8.09 -13.86 -3.54
C GLU A 391 8.88 -14.31 -2.29
N LEU A 392 9.66 -13.40 -1.69
CA LEU A 392 10.53 -13.64 -0.54
C LEU A 392 9.93 -13.12 0.78
N GLU A 393 8.63 -12.82 0.80
CA GLU A 393 7.98 -12.21 1.97
C GLU A 393 8.03 -13.09 3.23
N THR A 394 8.21 -14.41 3.09
CA THR A 394 8.44 -15.32 4.24
C THR A 394 9.67 -14.95 5.07
N TYR A 395 10.63 -14.23 4.48
CA TYR A 395 11.85 -13.73 5.13
C TYR A 395 11.68 -12.35 5.77
N SER A 396 10.51 -11.71 5.69
CA SER A 396 10.27 -10.35 6.19
C SER A 396 10.69 -10.18 7.66
N ASN A 397 10.27 -11.11 8.52
CA ASN A 397 10.66 -11.09 9.94
C ASN A 397 12.16 -11.28 10.15
N VAL A 398 12.82 -12.08 9.30
CA VAL A 398 14.26 -12.30 9.36
C VAL A 398 15.01 -11.02 9.00
N PHE A 399 14.58 -10.31 7.95
CA PHE A 399 15.16 -9.03 7.56
C PHE A 399 14.94 -7.97 8.64
N ALA A 400 13.71 -7.82 9.12
CA ALA A 400 13.38 -6.87 10.17
C ALA A 400 14.12 -7.15 11.50
N ARG A 401 14.34 -8.41 11.87
CA ARG A 401 15.12 -8.79 13.06
C ARG A 401 16.59 -8.41 12.95
N ASN A 402 17.13 -8.35 11.73
CA ASN A 402 18.51 -7.95 11.45
C ASN A 402 18.63 -6.46 11.10
N ASN A 403 17.60 -5.65 11.40
CA ASN A 403 17.57 -4.21 11.14
C ASN A 403 17.83 -3.84 9.67
N LEU A 404 17.31 -4.64 8.74
CA LEU A 404 17.30 -4.33 7.31
C LEU A 404 15.99 -3.61 6.97
N PHE A 405 15.83 -2.37 7.46
CA PHE A 405 14.60 -1.59 7.35
C PHE A 405 14.52 -0.75 6.08
N SER A 406 15.66 -0.53 5.41
CA SER A 406 15.77 0.27 4.20
C SER A 406 16.65 -0.38 3.14
N PHE A 407 16.49 0.04 1.88
CA PHE A 407 17.37 -0.41 0.80
C PHE A 407 18.82 0.04 0.97
N ALA A 408 19.06 1.15 1.66
CA ALA A 408 20.41 1.61 1.98
C ALA A 408 21.09 0.60 2.91
N GLU A 409 20.39 0.14 3.96
CA GLU A 409 20.88 -0.91 4.86
C GLU A 409 21.05 -2.23 4.13
N ILE A 410 20.07 -2.66 3.32
CA ILE A 410 20.18 -3.89 2.52
C ILE A 410 21.38 -3.84 1.58
N SER A 411 21.65 -2.70 0.94
CA SER A 411 22.77 -2.53 0.00
C SER A 411 24.12 -2.42 0.70
N ALA A 412 24.16 -1.82 1.89
CA ALA A 412 25.38 -1.66 2.68
C ALA A 412 25.80 -2.96 3.37
N ASN A 413 24.85 -3.82 3.71
CA ASN A 413 25.13 -5.14 4.24
C ASN A 413 25.62 -6.04 3.10
N GLY A 414 26.87 -6.52 3.22
CA GLY A 414 27.49 -7.32 2.15
C GLY A 414 26.76 -8.65 1.90
N ASP A 415 26.92 -9.17 0.68
CA ASP A 415 26.29 -10.41 0.19
C ASP A 415 26.43 -11.60 1.17
N SER A 416 27.50 -11.61 1.95
CA SER A 416 27.77 -12.63 2.97
C SER A 416 26.72 -12.68 4.10
N LEU A 417 26.16 -11.55 4.53
CA LEU A 417 25.10 -11.53 5.53
C LEU A 417 23.79 -12.02 4.90
N LEU A 418 23.44 -11.48 3.73
CA LEU A 418 22.19 -11.81 3.05
C LEU A 418 22.08 -13.30 2.70
N ARG A 419 23.18 -13.93 2.26
CA ARG A 419 23.26 -15.39 2.05
C ARG A 419 23.08 -16.23 3.31
N LYS A 420 23.39 -15.67 4.50
CA LYS A 420 23.15 -16.35 5.78
C LYS A 420 21.69 -16.24 6.20
N LEU A 421 21.03 -15.13 5.84
CA LEU A 421 19.63 -14.87 6.19
C LEU A 421 18.67 -15.67 5.31
N VAL A 422 19.01 -15.86 4.04
CA VAL A 422 18.23 -16.64 3.06
C VAL A 422 18.95 -17.94 2.75
N THR A 423 18.58 -19.00 3.46
CA THR A 423 19.28 -20.29 3.40
C THR A 423 18.89 -21.14 2.18
N ASN A 424 17.72 -20.90 1.60
CA ASN A 424 17.31 -21.58 0.37
C ASN A 424 18.12 -21.01 -0.82
N PRO A 425 18.82 -21.85 -1.61
CA PRO A 425 19.62 -21.38 -2.73
C PRO A 425 18.84 -20.63 -3.81
N GLU A 426 17.64 -21.08 -4.16
CA GLU A 426 16.80 -20.45 -5.19
C GLU A 426 16.33 -19.07 -4.72
N ASP A 427 15.87 -18.98 -3.48
CA ASP A 427 15.47 -17.70 -2.87
C ASP A 427 16.65 -16.74 -2.77
N SER A 428 17.84 -17.27 -2.44
CA SER A 428 19.06 -16.47 -2.39
C SER A 428 19.42 -15.94 -3.78
N GLU A 429 19.24 -16.71 -4.85
CA GLU A 429 19.48 -16.25 -6.22
C GLU A 429 18.49 -15.15 -6.64
N ARG A 430 17.20 -15.31 -6.31
CA ARG A 430 16.17 -14.29 -6.54
C ARG A 430 16.51 -13.00 -5.79
N LEU A 431 16.91 -13.09 -4.53
CA LEU A 431 17.32 -11.93 -3.73
C LEU A 431 18.51 -11.20 -4.36
N GLN A 432 19.54 -11.94 -4.78
CA GLN A 432 20.74 -11.36 -5.41
C GLN A 432 20.40 -10.67 -6.74
N THR A 433 19.52 -11.29 -7.52
CA THR A 433 19.00 -10.70 -8.76
C THR A 433 18.24 -9.41 -8.47
N GLY A 434 17.30 -9.43 -7.52
CA GLY A 434 16.54 -8.25 -7.12
C GLY A 434 17.41 -7.11 -6.58
N ILE A 435 18.48 -7.41 -5.82
CA ILE A 435 19.43 -6.40 -5.34
C ILE A 435 20.21 -5.79 -6.50
N LYS A 436 20.64 -6.61 -7.45
CA LYS A 436 21.33 -6.13 -8.65
C LYS A 436 20.42 -5.22 -9.46
N GLU A 437 19.19 -5.63 -9.73
CA GLU A 437 18.19 -4.83 -10.43
C GLU A 437 17.93 -3.51 -9.70
N MET A 438 17.73 -3.55 -8.38
CA MET A 438 17.55 -2.35 -7.56
C MET A 438 18.75 -1.39 -7.66
N LYS A 439 19.98 -1.90 -7.61
CA LYS A 439 21.20 -1.08 -7.79
C LYS A 439 21.28 -0.50 -9.20
N GLU A 440 20.90 -1.27 -10.22
CA GLU A 440 20.83 -0.79 -11.61
C GLU A 440 19.76 0.31 -11.77
N PHE A 441 18.58 0.16 -11.16
CA PHE A 441 17.54 1.20 -11.12
C PHE A 441 18.02 2.46 -10.42
N GLN A 442 18.57 2.33 -9.20
CA GLN A 442 19.11 3.46 -8.45
C GLN A 442 20.24 4.16 -9.23
N PHE A 443 21.13 3.40 -9.85
CA PHE A 443 22.19 3.94 -10.70
C PHE A 443 21.62 4.67 -11.91
N TYR A 444 20.67 4.07 -12.63
CA TYR A 444 20.05 4.72 -13.79
C TYR A 444 19.37 6.03 -13.41
N TYR A 445 18.55 6.04 -12.36
CA TYR A 445 17.85 7.25 -11.91
C TYR A 445 18.80 8.33 -11.36
N SER A 446 19.85 7.93 -10.62
CA SER A 446 20.84 8.86 -10.08
C SER A 446 21.84 9.37 -11.12
N ALA A 447 22.31 8.52 -12.02
CA ALA A 447 23.21 8.90 -13.11
C ALA A 447 22.50 9.84 -14.10
N THR A 448 21.23 9.55 -14.42
CA THR A 448 20.39 10.49 -15.16
C THR A 448 20.35 11.80 -14.40
N SER A 449 19.91 11.85 -13.14
CA SER A 449 19.88 13.09 -12.34
C SER A 449 21.21 13.86 -12.31
N SER A 450 22.35 13.19 -12.09
CA SER A 450 23.68 13.81 -12.04
C SER A 450 24.11 14.39 -13.39
N MET A 451 23.87 13.67 -14.49
CA MET A 451 24.16 14.19 -15.83
C MET A 451 23.36 15.46 -16.15
N LEU A 452 22.17 15.63 -15.58
CA LEU A 452 21.36 16.85 -15.79
C LEU A 452 21.91 18.05 -15.07
N CYS A 453 22.31 17.85 -13.82
CA CYS A 453 22.99 18.85 -13.03
C CYS A 453 24.29 19.27 -13.73
N GLU A 454 25.09 18.31 -14.20
CA GLU A 454 26.36 18.57 -14.89
C GLU A 454 26.19 19.26 -16.25
N LEU A 455 25.18 18.86 -17.03
CA LEU A 455 24.90 19.46 -18.34
C LEU A 455 24.09 20.77 -18.23
N GLY A 456 23.67 21.16 -17.02
CA GLY A 456 22.80 22.32 -16.79
C GLY A 456 21.44 22.19 -17.48
N LEU A 457 21.02 20.97 -17.80
CA LEU A 457 19.79 20.67 -18.55
C LEU A 457 18.52 21.00 -17.77
N GLU A 458 18.61 21.12 -16.45
CA GLU A 458 17.53 21.65 -15.60
C GLU A 458 17.11 23.06 -16.06
N LYS A 459 18.05 23.90 -16.53
CA LYS A 459 17.75 25.24 -17.07
C LYS A 459 17.03 25.22 -18.42
N TYR A 460 17.01 24.06 -19.08
CA TYR A 460 16.43 23.86 -20.40
C TYR A 460 15.20 22.95 -20.34
N ALA A 461 14.74 22.52 -19.16
CA ALA A 461 13.55 21.69 -19.01
C ALA A 461 12.36 22.30 -19.79
N GLU A 462 12.14 23.62 -19.68
CA GLU A 462 11.12 24.37 -20.42
C GLU A 462 11.25 24.27 -21.95
N MET A 463 12.46 24.10 -22.49
CA MET A 463 12.68 23.93 -23.94
C MET A 463 12.26 22.54 -24.45
N PHE A 464 12.28 21.52 -23.60
CA PHE A 464 11.85 20.17 -23.95
C PHE A 464 10.33 19.96 -23.78
N VAL A 465 9.65 20.86 -23.07
CA VAL A 465 8.18 20.86 -22.88
C VAL A 465 7.43 21.38 -24.11
N GLN A 466 8.09 22.13 -25.00
CA GLN A 466 7.46 22.78 -26.16
C GLN A 466 7.50 21.98 -27.47
N HIS A 467 7.98 20.74 -27.44
CA HIS A 467 8.01 19.79 -28.57
C HIS A 467 7.28 18.51 -28.20
#